data_AF-A0A1F4VKG9-F1
#
_entry.id   AF-A0A1F4VKG9-F1
#
_cell.length_a   1.000
_cell.length_b   1.000
_cell.length_c   1.000
_cell.angle_alpha   90.00
_cell.angle_beta   90.00
_cell.angle_gamma   90.00
#
_symmetry.space_group_name_H-M   'P 1'
#
loop_
_entity.id
_entity.type
_entity.pdbx_description
1 polymer ?
#
loop_
_entity_poly.entity_id
_entity_poly.type
_entity_poly.pdbx_seq_one_letter_code
_entity_poly.pdbx_strand_id
1 'polypeptide(L)'
;MFRLLKNIYLQTEEIKGKKLLYLIAGVFFGFLLLGVFLGYLTNIVLNINERNQENNLTGQENSSTNETSIEGKIKYIDPKLYPADDISFTLVDNKGKELILLKARDQILSVAENQYVTVYGTKEKTSENKDVLMVDRVSIKNVAN
;
A
#
# COMPACT_ATOMS: atom_id res chain seq x y z
N MET A 1 -33.92 31.37 -6.13
CA MET A 1 -33.17 30.38 -6.93
C MET A 1 -33.41 30.54 -8.44
N PHE A 2 -34.66 30.48 -8.92
CA PHE A 2 -34.98 30.56 -10.36
C PHE A 2 -34.51 31.86 -11.08
N ARG A 3 -34.56 33.01 -10.39
CA ARG A 3 -34.07 34.30 -10.94
C ARG A 3 -32.56 34.33 -11.17
N LEU A 4 -31.77 33.62 -10.35
CA LEU A 4 -30.31 33.57 -10.48
C LEU A 4 -29.91 32.70 -11.67
N LEU A 5 -30.52 31.52 -11.82
CA LEU A 5 -30.28 30.65 -12.97
C LEU A 5 -30.68 31.33 -14.29
N LYS A 6 -31.81 32.05 -14.29
CA LYS A 6 -32.27 32.79 -15.47
C LYS A 6 -31.29 33.91 -15.87
N ASN A 7 -30.72 34.62 -14.89
CA ASN A 7 -29.73 35.66 -15.16
C ASN A 7 -28.41 35.08 -15.70
N ILE A 8 -27.96 33.94 -15.16
CA ILE A 8 -26.75 33.25 -15.63
C ILE A 8 -26.97 32.76 -17.07
N TYR A 9 -28.13 32.18 -17.38
CA TYR A 9 -28.48 31.71 -18.72
C TYR A 9 -28.49 32.84 -19.76
N LEU A 10 -29.13 33.98 -19.45
CA LEU A 10 -29.18 35.13 -20.36
C LEU A 10 -27.79 35.73 -20.58
N GLN A 11 -26.93 35.76 -19.54
CA GLN A 11 -25.55 36.22 -19.67
C GLN A 11 -24.69 35.26 -20.48
N THR A 12 -24.86 33.94 -20.36
CA THR A 12 -24.09 32.97 -21.14
C THR A 12 -24.53 32.90 -22.59
N GLU A 13 -25.80 33.15 -22.89
CA GLU A 13 -26.33 33.21 -24.27
C GLU A 13 -25.76 34.39 -25.08
N GLU A 14 -25.35 35.46 -24.41
CA GLU A 14 -24.69 36.63 -25.01
C GLU A 14 -23.22 36.35 -25.40
N ILE A 15 -22.60 35.30 -24.84
CA ILE A 15 -21.20 34.93 -25.09
C ILE A 15 -21.12 34.08 -26.37
N LYS A 16 -20.95 34.74 -27.53
CA LYS A 16 -20.77 34.09 -28.84
C LYS A 16 -19.38 34.33 -29.43
N GLY A 17 -18.94 33.42 -30.30
CA GLY A 17 -17.70 33.57 -31.09
C GLY A 17 -16.41 33.46 -30.26
N LYS A 18 -15.45 34.36 -30.49
CA LYS A 18 -14.10 34.31 -29.87
C LYS A 18 -14.12 34.35 -28.33
N LYS A 19 -15.10 35.05 -27.74
CA LYS A 19 -15.28 35.13 -26.28
C LYS A 19 -15.64 33.75 -25.67
N LEU A 20 -16.39 32.93 -26.40
CA LEU A 20 -16.71 31.57 -25.97
C LEU A 20 -15.46 30.68 -25.96
N LEU A 21 -14.59 30.82 -26.97
CA LEU A 21 -13.30 30.12 -26.99
C LEU A 21 -12.40 30.51 -25.82
N TYR A 22 -12.31 31.79 -25.47
CA TYR A 22 -11.55 32.22 -24.30
C TYR A 22 -12.14 31.70 -22.99
N LEU A 23 -13.47 31.63 -22.88
CA LEU A 23 -14.15 31.06 -21.71
C LEU A 23 -13.84 29.57 -21.57
N ILE A 24 -13.97 28.80 -22.66
CA ILE A 24 -13.65 27.36 -22.67
C ILE A 24 -12.18 27.13 -22.33
N ALA A 25 -11.26 27.91 -22.92
CA ALA A 25 -9.84 27.83 -22.62
C ALA A 25 -9.57 28.14 -21.13
N GLY A 26 -10.18 29.20 -20.59
CA GLY A 26 -10.04 29.56 -19.18
C GLY A 26 -10.54 28.47 -18.23
N VAL A 27 -11.71 27.88 -18.53
CA VAL A 27 -12.25 26.76 -17.76
C VAL A 27 -11.34 25.53 -17.86
N PHE A 28 -10.84 25.21 -19.06
CA PHE A 28 -9.93 24.09 -19.28
C PHE A 28 -8.64 24.23 -18.47
N PHE A 29 -7.97 25.38 -18.54
CA PHE A 29 -6.76 25.62 -17.75
C PHE A 29 -7.04 25.65 -16.23
N GLY A 30 -8.21 26.15 -15.82
CA GLY A 30 -8.65 26.11 -14.43
C GLY A 30 -8.76 24.68 -13.90
N PHE A 31 -9.44 23.80 -14.62
CA PHE A 31 -9.55 22.39 -14.23
C PHE A 31 -8.23 21.62 -14.35
N LEU A 32 -7.37 21.98 -15.32
CA LEU A 32 -6.05 21.38 -15.47
C LEU A 32 -5.17 21.67 -14.24
N LEU A 33 -5.11 22.93 -13.80
CA LEU A 33 -4.38 23.30 -12.57
C LEU A 33 -4.98 22.64 -11.34
N LEU A 34 -6.32 22.56 -11.25
CA LEU A 34 -6.99 21.88 -10.13
C LEU A 34 -6.65 20.38 -10.10
N GLY A 35 -6.62 19.73 -11.26
CA GLY A 35 -6.26 18.32 -11.40
C GLY A 35 -4.81 18.05 -11.00
N VAL A 36 -3.87 18.89 -11.45
CA VAL A 36 -2.46 18.81 -11.03
C VAL A 36 -2.34 19.03 -9.53
N PHE A 37 -3.06 20.00 -8.97
CA PHE A 37 -3.06 20.28 -7.54
C PHE A 37 -3.62 19.10 -6.71
N LEU A 38 -4.73 18.51 -7.13
CA LEU A 38 -5.29 17.31 -6.50
C LEU A 38 -4.34 16.11 -6.60
N GLY A 39 -3.68 15.94 -7.75
CA GLY A 39 -2.65 14.91 -7.94
C GLY A 39 -1.47 15.11 -6.97
N TYR A 40 -1.02 16.35 -6.80
CA TYR A 40 0.03 16.69 -5.84
C TYR A 40 -0.40 16.47 -4.39
N LEU A 41 -1.64 16.84 -4.02
CA LEU A 41 -2.18 16.54 -2.69
C LEU A 41 -2.29 15.04 -2.44
N THR A 42 -2.71 14.27 -3.44
CA THR A 42 -2.82 12.81 -3.33
C THR A 42 -1.44 12.19 -3.16
N ASN A 43 -0.44 12.65 -3.92
CA ASN A 43 0.95 12.23 -3.76
C ASN A 43 1.47 12.59 -2.37
N ILE A 44 1.21 13.80 -1.86
CA ILE A 44 1.58 14.19 -0.50
C ILE A 44 0.91 13.28 0.53
N VAL A 45 -0.38 12.99 0.42
CA VAL A 45 -1.10 12.14 1.39
C VAL A 45 -0.56 10.71 1.37
N LEU A 46 -0.29 10.15 0.19
CA LEU A 46 0.31 8.82 0.05
C LEU A 46 1.75 8.80 0.59
N ASN A 47 2.56 9.79 0.23
CA ASN A 47 3.95 9.91 0.67
C ASN A 47 4.03 10.24 2.18
N ILE A 48 3.05 10.93 2.76
CA ILE A 48 2.93 11.11 4.22
C ILE A 48 2.54 9.79 4.89
N ASN A 49 1.68 8.96 4.30
CA ASN A 49 1.38 7.64 4.88
C ASN A 49 2.57 6.69 4.80
N GLU A 50 3.32 6.72 3.70
CA GLU A 50 4.58 5.97 3.54
C GLU A 50 5.67 6.51 4.48
N ARG A 51 5.85 7.84 4.54
CA ARG A 51 6.86 8.49 5.38
C ARG A 51 6.47 8.57 6.85
N ASN A 52 5.21 8.41 7.25
CA ASN A 52 4.82 8.22 8.65
C ASN A 52 4.95 6.76 9.09
N GLN A 53 4.88 5.80 8.16
CA GLN A 53 5.43 4.46 8.40
C GLN A 53 6.95 4.53 8.53
N GLU A 54 7.63 5.29 7.67
CA GLU A 54 9.08 5.46 7.69
C GLU A 54 9.60 6.33 8.85
N ASN A 55 8.86 7.33 9.32
CA ASN A 55 9.24 8.22 10.44
C ASN A 55 8.87 7.65 11.81
N ASN A 56 8.10 6.55 11.86
CA ASN A 56 8.15 5.64 13.01
C ASN A 56 9.36 4.67 12.94
N LEU A 57 10.15 4.71 11.85
CA LEU A 57 11.35 3.88 11.65
C LEU A 57 12.66 4.71 11.53
N THR A 58 12.63 6.02 11.31
CA THR A 58 13.83 6.88 11.19
C THR A 58 14.22 7.59 12.48
N GLY A 59 13.68 7.13 13.61
CA GLY A 59 14.19 7.42 14.95
C GLY A 59 15.19 6.38 15.46
N GLN A 60 15.92 5.66 14.61
CA GLN A 60 16.92 4.68 15.08
C GLN A 60 17.98 4.30 14.04
N GLU A 61 18.67 5.30 13.47
CA GLU A 61 20.08 5.07 13.15
C GLU A 61 20.80 4.85 14.49
N ASN A 62 21.15 3.58 14.76
CA ASN A 62 21.76 3.04 16.00
C ASN A 62 20.80 2.46 17.06
N SER A 63 19.88 1.58 16.67
CA SER A 63 19.61 0.42 17.54
C SER A 63 19.43 -0.84 16.74
N SER A 64 20.28 -1.81 17.06
CA SER A 64 20.05 -3.23 16.86
C SER A 64 18.61 -3.57 17.25
N THR A 65 17.74 -3.63 16.26
CA THR A 65 16.39 -4.18 16.41
C THR A 65 16.40 -5.44 15.59
N ASN A 66 15.92 -6.53 16.18
CA ASN A 66 16.13 -7.92 15.75
C ASN A 66 15.38 -8.29 14.46
N GLU A 67 15.54 -7.53 13.38
CA GLU A 67 14.99 -7.85 12.08
C GLU A 67 15.72 -9.09 11.55
N THR A 68 14.97 -10.20 11.44
CA THR A 68 15.47 -11.45 10.89
C THR A 68 14.98 -11.59 9.46
N SER A 69 15.88 -12.03 8.57
CA SER A 69 15.54 -12.40 7.20
C SER A 69 15.64 -13.92 7.01
N ILE A 70 14.64 -14.52 6.35
CA ILE A 70 14.60 -15.95 6.06
C ILE A 70 14.12 -16.16 4.62
N GLU A 71 14.80 -17.02 3.87
CA GLU A 71 14.42 -17.37 2.50
C GLU A 71 13.63 -18.67 2.47
N GLY A 72 12.60 -18.71 1.63
CA GLY A 72 11.82 -19.92 1.39
C GLY A 72 10.61 -19.65 0.51
N LYS A 73 9.75 -20.66 0.39
CA LYS A 73 8.48 -20.57 -0.30
C LYS A 73 7.37 -20.28 0.70
N ILE A 74 6.53 -19.29 0.44
CA ILE A 74 5.34 -19.03 1.26
C ILE A 74 4.27 -20.08 0.91
N LYS A 75 3.69 -20.71 1.92
CA LYS A 75 2.62 -21.69 1.78
C LYS A 75 1.48 -21.37 2.73
N TYR A 76 0.26 -21.47 2.24
CA TYR A 76 -0.94 -21.37 3.07
C TYR A 76 -1.06 -22.56 4.04
N ILE A 77 -1.52 -22.29 5.26
CA ILE A 77 -1.87 -23.30 6.27
C ILE A 77 -3.28 -23.03 6.81
N ASP A 78 -3.97 -24.08 7.27
CA ASP A 78 -5.31 -23.95 7.83
C ASP A 78 -5.28 -23.07 9.10
N PRO A 79 -6.00 -21.92 9.13
CA PRO A 79 -6.05 -21.03 10.29
C PRO A 79 -6.58 -21.72 11.56
N LYS A 80 -7.32 -22.82 11.41
CA LYS A 80 -7.80 -23.62 12.55
C LYS A 80 -6.68 -24.27 13.35
N LEU A 81 -5.47 -24.38 12.79
CA LEU A 81 -4.29 -24.85 13.51
C LEU A 81 -3.78 -23.83 14.52
N TYR A 82 -4.03 -22.54 14.31
CA TYR A 82 -3.56 -21.43 15.14
C TYR A 82 -4.66 -20.37 15.35
N PRO A 83 -5.83 -20.75 15.93
CA PRO A 83 -7.01 -19.90 15.96
C PRO A 83 -6.84 -18.68 16.88
N ALA A 84 -5.93 -18.74 17.86
CA ALA A 84 -5.66 -17.65 18.79
C ALA A 84 -4.75 -16.57 18.20
N ASP A 85 -3.91 -16.92 17.21
CA ASP A 85 -2.84 -16.05 16.72
C ASP A 85 -3.09 -15.56 15.28
N ASP A 86 -4.21 -15.98 14.65
CA ASP A 86 -4.63 -15.62 13.27
C ASP A 86 -3.54 -15.87 12.22
N ILE A 87 -2.92 -17.05 12.31
CA ILE A 87 -1.82 -17.46 11.42
C ILE A 87 -2.38 -18.33 10.31
N SER A 88 -2.16 -17.90 9.07
CA SER A 88 -2.64 -18.57 7.85
C SER A 88 -1.53 -18.89 6.85
N PHE A 89 -0.27 -18.58 7.18
CA PHE A 89 0.86 -18.80 6.28
C PHE A 89 2.08 -19.35 7.03
N THR A 90 2.90 -20.08 6.28
CA THR A 90 4.18 -20.60 6.75
C THR A 90 5.24 -20.48 5.66
N LEU A 91 6.50 -20.34 6.07
CA LEU A 91 7.65 -20.40 5.17
C LEU A 91 8.16 -21.85 5.12
N VAL A 92 8.37 -22.38 3.93
CA VAL A 92 8.93 -23.73 3.71
C VAL A 92 10.23 -23.68 2.92
N ASP A 93 11.13 -24.62 3.18
CA ASP A 93 12.38 -24.76 2.42
C ASP A 93 12.16 -25.44 1.05
N ASN A 94 13.23 -25.58 0.27
CA ASN A 94 13.22 -26.27 -1.04
C ASN A 94 12.82 -27.76 -0.96
N LYS A 95 12.84 -28.36 0.23
CA LYS A 95 12.45 -29.76 0.48
C LYS A 95 11.01 -29.86 1.02
N GLY A 96 10.31 -28.73 1.15
CA GLY A 96 8.95 -28.64 1.70
C GLY A 96 8.90 -28.73 3.23
N LYS A 97 10.03 -28.64 3.92
CA LYS A 97 10.07 -28.61 5.39
C LYS A 97 9.69 -27.22 5.90
N GLU A 98 8.85 -27.17 6.92
CA GLU A 98 8.49 -25.94 7.61
C GLU A 98 9.70 -25.28 8.27
N LEU A 99 9.93 -24.00 7.97
CA LEU A 99 10.99 -23.18 8.54
C LEU A 99 10.46 -22.34 9.71
N ILE A 100 9.38 -21.58 9.46
CA ILE A 100 8.78 -20.70 10.45
C ILE A 100 7.35 -20.32 10.05
N LEU A 101 6.51 -20.07 11.04
CA LEU A 101 5.17 -19.51 10.85
C LEU A 101 5.25 -18.03 10.46
N LEU A 102 4.35 -17.58 9.61
CA LEU A 102 4.32 -16.21 9.12
C LEU A 102 3.03 -15.52 9.50
N LYS A 103 3.15 -14.29 10.02
CA LYS A 103 2.03 -13.41 10.33
C LYS A 103 2.29 -12.06 9.68
N ALA A 104 1.27 -11.45 9.06
CA ALA A 104 1.36 -10.10 8.51
C ALA A 104 0.13 -9.30 8.93
N ARG A 105 0.26 -7.97 9.00
CA ARG A 105 -0.87 -7.07 9.27
C ARG A 105 -1.72 -6.80 8.03
N ASP A 106 -1.19 -7.10 6.86
CA ASP A 106 -1.77 -6.82 5.55
C ASP A 106 -1.85 -8.09 4.69
N GLN A 107 -2.22 -7.91 3.42
CA GLN A 107 -2.40 -9.01 2.46
C GLN A 107 -1.09 -9.43 1.77
N ILE A 108 0.09 -8.97 2.23
CA ILE A 108 1.36 -9.20 1.52
C ILE A 108 1.68 -10.69 1.33
N LEU A 109 1.34 -11.52 2.32
CA LEU A 109 1.58 -12.96 2.29
C LEU A 109 0.65 -13.69 1.31
N SER A 110 -0.57 -13.18 1.12
CA SER A 110 -1.51 -13.74 0.16
C SER A 110 -1.08 -13.45 -1.28
N VAL A 111 -0.51 -12.27 -1.53
CA VAL A 111 0.03 -11.90 -2.85
C VAL A 111 1.27 -12.73 -3.21
N ALA A 112 2.11 -13.02 -2.22
CA ALA A 112 3.34 -13.78 -2.38
C ALA A 112 3.16 -15.31 -2.17
N GLU A 113 1.92 -15.80 -2.09
CA GLU A 113 1.66 -17.22 -1.90
C GLU A 113 2.27 -18.06 -3.03
N ASN A 114 2.88 -19.18 -2.67
CA ASN A 114 3.57 -20.11 -3.57
C ASN A 114 4.77 -19.53 -4.32
N GLN A 115 5.22 -18.33 -3.98
CA GLN A 115 6.44 -17.75 -4.54
C GLN A 115 7.65 -18.03 -3.64
N TYR A 116 8.83 -18.13 -4.25
CA TYR A 116 10.09 -18.21 -3.53
C TYR A 116 10.58 -16.79 -3.22
N VAL A 117 10.68 -16.46 -1.94
CA VAL A 117 10.87 -15.10 -1.47
C VAL A 117 11.86 -15.04 -0.31
N THR A 118 12.42 -13.86 -0.10
CA THR A 118 13.09 -13.50 1.15
C THR A 118 12.10 -12.70 2.00
N VAL A 119 11.78 -13.20 3.19
CA VAL A 119 10.87 -12.55 4.13
C VAL A 119 11.69 -11.85 5.21
N TYR A 120 11.36 -10.60 5.51
CA TYR A 120 11.97 -9.77 6.53
C TYR A 120 10.93 -9.46 7.60
N GLY A 121 11.35 -9.52 8.87
CA GLY A 121 10.45 -9.20 9.96
C GLY A 121 11.03 -9.46 11.33
N THR A 122 10.18 -9.32 12.34
CA THR A 122 10.57 -9.51 13.74
C THR A 122 10.11 -10.87 14.24
N LYS A 123 10.98 -11.58 14.97
CA LYS A 123 10.58 -12.83 15.62
C LYS A 123 9.70 -12.54 16.82
N GLU A 124 8.54 -13.15 16.82
CA GLU A 124 7.59 -13.17 17.92
C GLU A 124 7.30 -14.62 18.32
N LYS A 125 6.62 -14.80 19.44
CA LYS A 125 6.14 -16.10 19.87
C LYS A 125 4.62 -16.11 19.87
N THR A 126 4.04 -17.22 19.42
CA THR A 126 2.60 -17.47 19.57
C THR A 126 2.21 -17.56 21.04
N SER A 127 0.90 -17.50 21.28
CA SER A 127 0.28 -17.90 22.54
C SER A 127 0.70 -19.32 23.01
N GLU A 128 1.09 -20.20 22.06
CA GLU A 128 1.60 -21.56 22.29
C GLU A 128 3.14 -21.65 22.35
N ASN A 129 3.86 -20.52 22.49
CA ASN A 129 5.32 -20.46 22.58
C ASN A 129 6.08 -20.91 21.31
N LYS A 130 5.41 -21.01 20.16
CA LYS A 130 6.02 -21.31 18.85
C LYS A 130 6.58 -20.07 18.21
N ASP A 131 7.67 -20.21 17.47
CA ASP A 131 8.30 -19.08 16.80
C ASP A 131 7.50 -18.66 15.56
N VAL A 132 7.21 -17.36 15.48
CA VAL A 132 6.50 -16.71 14.37
C VAL A 132 7.34 -15.55 13.90
N LEU A 133 7.35 -15.32 12.59
CA LEU A 133 7.89 -14.10 12.01
C LEU A 133 6.72 -13.15 11.71
N MET A 134 6.67 -12.02 12.41
CA MET A 134 5.82 -10.90 12.03
C MET A 134 6.48 -10.22 10.84
N VAL A 135 5.86 -10.35 9.67
CA VAL A 135 6.41 -9.96 8.38
C VAL A 135 6.18 -8.48 8.14
N ASP A 136 7.28 -7.77 7.92
CA ASP A 136 7.30 -6.35 7.57
C ASP A 136 7.51 -6.17 6.06
N ARG A 137 8.27 -7.06 5.41
CA ARG A 137 8.59 -6.98 3.98
C ARG A 137 8.80 -8.34 3.34
N VAL A 138 8.35 -8.48 2.09
CA VAL A 138 8.62 -9.64 1.24
C VAL A 138 9.36 -9.19 -0.02
N SER A 139 10.51 -9.82 -0.31
CA SER A 139 11.28 -9.62 -1.53
C SER A 139 11.14 -10.83 -2.44
N ILE A 140 10.48 -10.64 -3.59
CA ILE A 140 10.34 -11.68 -4.60
C ILE A 140 11.59 -11.67 -5.48
N LYS A 141 12.36 -12.76 -5.45
CA LYS A 141 13.45 -12.95 -6.41
C LYS A 141 12.82 -13.29 -7.75
N ASN A 142 12.66 -12.29 -8.61
CA ASN A 142 12.25 -12.53 -9.98
C ASN A 142 13.40 -13.25 -10.71
N VAL A 143 13.19 -14.52 -11.04
CA VAL A 143 14.12 -15.27 -11.89
C VAL A 143 13.84 -14.82 -13.32
N ALA A 144 14.30 -13.62 -13.66
CA ALA A 144 14.33 -13.17 -15.05
C ALA A 144 15.36 -14.05 -15.78
N ASN A 145 14.85 -15.04 -16.51
CA ASN A 145 15.60 -15.80 -17.51
C ASN A 145 15.71 -14.97 -18.79
#